data_AF-A0A7W3IYD1-F1
#
_entry.id   AF-A0A7W3IYD1-F1
#
_cell.length_a   1.000
_cell.length_b   1.000
_cell.length_c   1.000
_cell.angle_alpha   90.00
_cell.angle_beta   90.00
_cell.angle_gamma   90.00
#
_symmetry.space_group_name_H-M   'P 1'
#
loop_
_entity.id
_entity.type
_entity.pdbx_description
1 polymer ?
#
loop_
_entity_poly.entity_id
_entity_poly.type
_entity_poly.pdbx_seq_one_letter_code
_entity_poly.pdbx_strand_id
1 'polypeptide(L)'
;MLELVRATACRHVRVLPEAASILFGGGFPRRDGFEERRAAQRALFHVQRELETLGEIEGAAIMLCDRGTVDGLAYWPGDPGDLWAAVHSSLKAEQQRYAAVIHLQTPSEGVGYNHANPIRTETARAAALIDARITEVWAGHPRVTTIPASDDFLVKANAALDVIRSELPGCCRLHVVPAG
;
A
#
# COMPACT_ATOMS: atom_id res chain seq x y z
N MET A 1 -9.44 2.57 -7.27
CA MET A 1 -9.59 1.15 -6.90
C MET A 1 -10.11 1.03 -5.47
N LEU A 2 -9.43 1.61 -4.48
CA LEU A 2 -9.92 1.54 -3.09
C LEU A 2 -11.29 2.18 -2.89
N GLU A 3 -11.64 3.23 -3.65
CA GLU A 3 -13.02 3.76 -3.67
C GLU A 3 -14.06 2.73 -4.17
N LEU A 4 -13.70 1.91 -5.16
CA LEU A 4 -14.56 0.81 -5.63
C LEU A 4 -14.70 -0.27 -4.55
N VAL A 5 -13.63 -0.54 -3.79
CA VAL A 5 -13.69 -1.43 -2.63
C VAL A 5 -14.60 -0.84 -1.56
N ARG A 6 -14.46 0.44 -1.21
CA ARG A 6 -15.34 1.13 -0.23
C ARG A 6 -16.81 1.02 -0.63
N ALA A 7 -17.11 1.14 -1.92
CA ALA A 7 -18.47 1.07 -2.45
C ALA A 7 -19.06 -0.35 -2.50
N THR A 8 -18.22 -1.40 -2.52
CA THR A 8 -18.67 -2.78 -2.80
C THR A 8 -18.37 -3.78 -1.69
N ALA A 9 -17.48 -3.45 -0.75
CA ALA A 9 -17.04 -4.37 0.29
C ALA A 9 -18.08 -4.54 1.40
N CYS A 10 -18.03 -5.69 2.04
CA CYS A 10 -18.83 -5.98 3.23
C CYS A 10 -18.49 -4.97 4.34
N ARG A 11 -19.48 -4.63 5.18
CA ARG A 11 -19.32 -3.73 6.34
C ARG A 11 -18.19 -4.10 7.32
N HIS A 12 -17.75 -5.37 7.32
CA HIS A 12 -16.67 -5.86 8.18
C HIS A 12 -15.27 -5.59 7.60
N VAL A 13 -15.20 -5.07 6.37
CA VAL A 13 -13.96 -4.64 5.70
C VAL A 13 -13.82 -3.12 5.87
N ARG A 14 -12.77 -2.70 6.58
CA ARG A 14 -12.41 -1.30 6.80
C ARG A 14 -11.29 -0.93 5.84
N VAL A 15 -11.56 -0.03 4.90
CA VAL A 15 -10.51 0.56 4.08
C VAL A 15 -9.92 1.74 4.86
N LEU A 16 -8.65 1.66 5.24
CA LEU A 16 -7.98 2.72 5.97
C LEU A 16 -7.68 3.91 5.04
N PRO A 17 -7.54 5.14 5.57
CA PRO A 17 -6.97 6.25 4.81
C PRO A 17 -5.54 5.93 4.32
N GLU A 18 -5.09 6.59 3.25
CA GLU A 18 -3.69 6.47 2.79
C GLU A 18 -2.78 7.37 3.65
N ALA A 19 -1.75 6.78 4.26
CA ALA A 19 -0.80 7.50 5.10
C ALA A 19 -0.07 8.64 4.35
N ALA A 20 0.29 8.43 3.09
CA ALA A 20 0.95 9.44 2.27
C ALA A 20 0.03 10.62 1.93
N SER A 21 -1.23 10.37 1.60
CA SER A 21 -2.22 11.42 1.39
C SER A 21 -2.46 12.24 2.66
N ILE A 22 -2.54 11.61 3.83
CA ILE A 22 -2.65 12.33 5.12
C ILE A 22 -1.40 13.18 5.37
N LEU A 23 -0.22 12.58 5.27
CA LEU A 23 1.03 13.23 5.66
C LEU A 23 1.35 14.42 4.74
N PHE A 24 1.32 14.21 3.42
CA PHE A 24 1.65 15.25 2.46
C PHE A 24 0.49 16.23 2.24
N GLY A 25 -0.76 15.76 2.27
CA GLY A 25 -1.93 16.64 2.26
C GLY A 25 -2.04 17.51 3.50
N GLY A 26 -1.53 17.04 4.64
CA GLY A 26 -1.42 17.79 5.90
C GLY A 26 -0.24 18.77 5.97
N GLY A 27 0.54 18.91 4.89
CA GLY A 27 1.60 19.93 4.79
C GLY A 27 3.00 19.47 5.20
N PHE A 28 3.25 18.16 5.40
CA PHE A 28 4.61 17.67 5.60
C PHE A 28 5.47 17.98 4.35
N PRO A 29 6.66 18.59 4.49
CA PRO A 29 7.49 18.96 3.34
C PRO A 29 7.94 17.75 2.54
N ARG A 30 7.61 17.72 1.25
CA ARG A 30 8.09 16.70 0.31
C ARG A 30 9.34 17.21 -0.41
N ARG A 31 10.50 16.77 0.07
CA ARG A 31 11.82 17.15 -0.48
C ARG A 31 12.63 15.89 -0.81
N ASP A 32 13.49 15.98 -1.81
CA ASP A 32 14.26 14.83 -2.32
C ASP A 32 15.65 14.66 -1.71
N GLY A 33 16.00 15.51 -0.74
CA GLY A 33 17.25 15.41 0.01
C GLY A 33 17.34 14.09 0.81
N PHE A 34 18.57 13.68 1.14
CA PHE A 34 18.82 12.38 1.78
C PHE A 34 18.13 12.29 3.15
N GLU A 35 18.34 13.28 4.03
CA GLU A 35 17.75 13.29 5.37
C GLU A 35 16.26 13.60 5.34
N GLU A 36 15.80 14.43 4.41
CA GLU A 36 14.39 14.75 4.24
C GLU A 36 13.57 13.53 3.82
N ARG A 37 14.09 12.71 2.91
CA ARG A 37 13.45 11.44 2.54
C ARG A 37 13.38 10.48 3.73
N ARG A 38 14.46 10.36 4.52
CA ARG A 38 14.43 9.55 5.76
C ARG A 38 13.38 10.07 6.75
N ALA A 39 13.28 11.38 6.92
CA ALA A 39 12.26 11.99 7.78
C ALA A 39 10.83 11.68 7.30
N ALA A 40 10.58 11.81 5.99
CA ALA A 40 9.29 11.47 5.40
C ALA A 40 8.94 9.98 5.59
N GLN A 41 9.89 9.07 5.37
CA GLN A 41 9.64 7.63 5.55
C GLN A 41 9.36 7.23 7.00
N ARG A 42 10.06 7.82 7.98
CA ARG A 42 9.74 7.59 9.41
C ARG A 42 8.33 8.10 9.73
N ALA A 43 7.97 9.29 9.25
CA ALA A 43 6.64 9.84 9.49
C ALA A 43 5.54 8.98 8.85
N LEU A 44 5.73 8.54 7.60
CA LEU A 44 4.83 7.61 6.91
C LEU A 44 4.66 6.30 7.68
N PHE A 45 5.76 5.71 8.15
CA PHE A 45 5.74 4.49 8.95
C PHE A 45 4.86 4.64 10.19
N HIS A 46 5.06 5.71 10.97
CA HIS A 46 4.28 5.93 12.19
C HIS A 46 2.81 6.26 11.91
N VAL A 47 2.51 7.06 10.88
CA VAL A 47 1.12 7.32 10.48
C VAL A 47 0.43 6.01 10.06
N GLN A 48 1.09 5.17 9.25
CA GLN A 48 0.55 3.87 8.86
C GLN A 48 0.29 2.96 10.06
N ARG A 49 1.23 2.89 11.01
CA ARG A 49 1.08 2.09 12.24
C ARG A 49 -0.08 2.57 13.10
N GLU A 50 -0.28 3.87 13.23
CA GLU A 50 -1.39 4.43 14.02
C GLU A 50 -2.74 4.24 13.32
N LEU A 51 -2.81 4.30 11.97
CA LEU A 51 -4.03 3.97 11.23
C LEU A 51 -4.44 2.51 11.42
N GLU A 52 -3.47 1.60 11.42
CA GLU A 52 -3.70 0.18 11.72
C GLU A 52 -4.20 0.00 13.16
N THR A 53 -3.54 0.62 14.14
CA THR A 53 -3.96 0.60 15.55
C THR A 53 -5.39 1.13 15.72
N LEU A 54 -5.75 2.22 15.06
CA LEU A 54 -7.12 2.76 15.10
C LEU A 54 -8.14 1.76 14.54
N GLY A 55 -7.83 1.10 13.42
CA GLY A 55 -8.70 0.06 12.86
C GLY A 55 -8.89 -1.13 13.81
N GLU A 56 -7.84 -1.53 14.53
CA GLU A 56 -7.92 -2.56 15.58
C GLU A 56 -8.81 -2.12 16.76
N ILE A 57 -8.65 -0.89 17.25
CA ILE A 57 -9.45 -0.32 18.35
C ILE A 57 -10.93 -0.25 17.97
N GLU A 58 -11.23 0.11 16.72
CA GLU A 58 -12.59 0.16 16.19
C GLU A 58 -13.20 -1.23 15.92
N GLY A 59 -12.44 -2.30 16.11
CA GLY A 59 -12.91 -3.68 15.91
C GLY A 59 -13.08 -4.05 14.45
N ALA A 60 -12.28 -3.48 13.54
CA ALA A 60 -12.29 -3.89 12.14
C ALA A 60 -11.90 -5.38 12.02
N ALA A 61 -12.79 -6.20 11.45
CA ALA A 61 -12.49 -7.61 11.24
C ALA A 61 -11.40 -7.79 10.16
N ILE A 62 -11.41 -6.91 9.15
CA ILE A 62 -10.46 -6.91 8.04
C ILE A 62 -10.11 -5.46 7.72
N MET A 63 -8.82 -5.17 7.66
CA MET A 63 -8.31 -3.86 7.26
C MET A 63 -7.66 -3.96 5.88
N LEU A 64 -8.02 -3.03 5.00
CA LEU A 64 -7.35 -2.84 3.72
C LEU A 64 -6.55 -1.54 3.79
N CYS A 65 -5.22 -1.69 3.78
CA CYS A 65 -4.28 -0.59 3.80
C CYS A 65 -3.93 -0.18 2.36
N ASP A 66 -3.86 1.13 2.11
CA ASP A 66 -3.19 1.64 0.91
C ASP A 66 -1.70 1.76 1.23
N ARG A 67 -0.92 0.75 0.79
CA ARG A 67 0.48 0.47 1.17
C ARG A 67 0.64 -0.13 2.56
N GLY A 68 1.80 -0.74 2.80
CA GLY A 68 2.20 -1.26 4.11
C GLY A 68 3.50 -0.63 4.61
N THR A 69 3.84 -0.84 5.88
CA THR A 69 5.04 -0.28 6.51
C THR A 69 6.33 -0.71 5.82
N VAL A 70 6.36 -1.91 5.24
CA VAL A 70 7.51 -2.45 4.50
C VAL A 70 7.77 -1.71 3.18
N ASP A 71 6.75 -1.07 2.58
CA ASP A 71 6.94 -0.26 1.36
C ASP A 71 7.96 0.86 1.57
N GLY A 72 8.13 1.34 2.81
CA GLY A 72 9.08 2.39 3.14
C GLY A 72 10.53 2.06 2.72
N LEU A 73 10.90 0.78 2.66
CA LEU A 73 12.20 0.34 2.17
C LEU A 73 12.44 0.67 0.69
N ALA A 74 11.39 0.68 -0.14
CA ALA A 74 11.53 1.01 -1.56
C ALA A 74 11.92 2.49 -1.77
N TYR A 75 11.54 3.35 -0.81
CA TYR A 75 11.73 4.79 -0.81
C TYR A 75 12.85 5.28 0.12
N TRP A 76 13.36 4.43 1.02
CA TRP A 76 14.41 4.78 1.96
C TRP A 76 15.75 5.00 1.24
N PRO A 77 16.44 6.14 1.47
CA PRO A 77 17.78 6.33 0.94
C PRO A 77 18.82 5.73 1.90
N GLY A 78 19.83 5.05 1.34
CA GLY A 78 20.90 4.42 2.11
C GLY A 78 20.63 2.94 2.40
N ASP A 79 21.11 2.44 3.53
CA ASP A 79 21.01 1.03 3.89
C ASP A 79 19.59 0.70 4.41
N PRO A 80 18.94 -0.40 3.95
CA PRO A 80 17.66 -0.88 4.46
C PRO A 80 17.60 -1.10 5.98
N GLY A 81 18.71 -1.54 6.59
CA GLY A 81 18.83 -1.75 8.04
C GLY A 81 18.67 -0.46 8.84
N ASP A 82 19.03 0.69 8.26
CA ASP A 82 18.91 1.99 8.93
C ASP A 82 17.45 2.41 9.11
N LEU A 83 16.54 2.02 8.21
CA LEU A 83 15.11 2.29 8.40
C LEU A 83 14.61 1.58 9.65
N TRP A 84 14.91 0.28 9.76
CA TRP A 84 14.43 -0.56 10.85
C TRP A 84 14.97 -0.14 12.21
N ALA A 85 16.24 0.24 12.26
CA ALA A 85 16.82 0.85 13.46
C ALA A 85 16.10 2.15 13.84
N ALA A 86 15.80 3.01 12.85
CA ALA A 86 15.22 4.32 13.09
C ALA A 86 13.74 4.30 13.52
N VAL A 87 13.02 3.21 13.24
CA VAL A 87 11.62 3.01 13.67
C VAL A 87 11.47 1.93 14.74
N HIS A 88 12.60 1.42 15.26
CA HIS A 88 12.65 0.38 16.28
C HIS A 88 11.85 -0.89 15.94
N SER A 89 11.99 -1.37 14.70
CA SER A 89 11.33 -2.58 14.22
C SER A 89 12.30 -3.47 13.41
N SER A 90 11.76 -4.45 12.69
CA SER A 90 12.51 -5.30 11.76
C SER A 90 11.62 -5.71 10.59
N LEU A 91 12.24 -6.02 9.43
CA LEU A 91 11.52 -6.50 8.25
C LEU A 91 10.57 -7.65 8.58
N LYS A 92 11.05 -8.66 9.31
CA LYS A 92 10.26 -9.84 9.67
C LYS A 92 9.07 -9.50 10.55
N ALA A 93 9.26 -8.64 11.55
CA ALA A 93 8.18 -8.22 12.45
C ALA A 93 7.09 -7.47 11.68
N GLU A 94 7.48 -6.55 10.80
CA GLU A 94 6.52 -5.79 9.99
C GLU A 94 5.82 -6.66 8.94
N GLN A 95 6.52 -7.56 8.26
CA GLN A 95 5.90 -8.50 7.33
C GLN A 95 4.82 -9.36 8.02
N GLN A 96 5.10 -9.87 9.23
CA GLN A 96 4.17 -10.73 9.98
C GLN A 96 2.88 -10.02 10.43
N ARG A 97 2.82 -8.68 10.39
CA ARG A 97 1.60 -7.93 10.70
C ARG A 97 0.54 -8.05 9.61
N TYR A 98 0.96 -8.28 8.37
CA TYR A 98 0.04 -8.34 7.24
C TYR A 98 -0.45 -9.77 7.06
N ALA A 99 -1.76 -9.96 6.91
CA ALA A 99 -2.29 -11.28 6.61
C ALA A 99 -1.92 -11.68 5.17
N ALA A 100 -2.12 -10.78 4.22
CA ALA A 100 -1.83 -10.95 2.80
C ALA A 100 -1.37 -9.62 2.20
N VAL A 101 -0.60 -9.71 1.11
CA VAL A 101 -0.09 -8.56 0.35
C VAL A 101 -0.55 -8.70 -1.10
N ILE A 102 -1.12 -7.63 -1.65
CA ILE A 102 -1.55 -7.56 -3.05
C ILE A 102 -0.70 -6.52 -3.75
N HIS A 103 0.27 -6.95 -4.56
CA HIS A 103 1.15 -6.05 -5.28
C HIS A 103 0.61 -5.76 -6.68
N LEU A 104 0.23 -4.50 -6.91
CA LEU A 104 -0.27 -4.02 -8.19
C LEU A 104 0.85 -3.46 -9.07
N GLN A 105 1.46 -4.27 -9.93
CA GLN A 105 2.64 -3.88 -10.71
C GLN A 105 2.45 -2.60 -11.53
N THR A 106 3.40 -1.68 -11.41
CA THR A 106 3.37 -0.41 -12.14
C THR A 106 3.58 -0.63 -13.64
N PRO A 107 2.79 0.00 -14.53
CA PRO A 107 3.02 -0.09 -15.97
C PRO A 107 4.40 0.46 -16.35
N SER A 108 5.08 -0.22 -17.28
CA SER A 108 6.30 0.30 -17.91
C SER A 108 5.97 1.43 -18.89
N GLU A 109 7.00 2.16 -19.35
CA GLU A 109 6.85 3.25 -20.33
C GLU A 109 6.06 2.85 -21.59
N GLY A 110 6.10 1.58 -21.99
CA GLY A 110 5.39 1.08 -23.16
C GLY A 110 3.90 0.76 -22.97
N VAL A 111 3.37 0.79 -21.74
CA VAL A 111 2.01 0.30 -21.40
C VAL A 111 1.15 1.38 -20.73
N GLY A 112 1.45 2.67 -20.98
CA GLY A 112 0.56 3.76 -20.59
C GLY A 112 0.78 4.34 -19.19
N TYR A 113 2.03 4.55 -18.79
CA TYR A 113 2.33 5.36 -17.59
C TYR A 113 1.75 6.77 -17.74
N ASN A 114 0.63 7.05 -17.08
CA ASN A 114 -0.07 8.34 -17.14
C ASN A 114 0.22 9.16 -15.87
N HIS A 115 0.60 10.44 -16.06
CA HIS A 115 0.86 11.42 -15.00
C HIS A 115 -0.40 12.00 -14.36
N ALA A 116 -1.59 11.44 -14.62
CA ALA A 116 -2.87 11.94 -14.12
C ALA A 116 -3.03 11.90 -12.58
N ASN A 117 -2.10 11.27 -11.84
CA ASN A 117 -2.11 11.32 -10.38
C ASN A 117 -1.23 12.51 -9.89
N PRO A 118 -1.83 13.59 -9.35
CA PRO A 118 -1.07 14.78 -8.94
C PRO A 118 -0.10 14.53 -7.77
N ILE A 119 -0.20 13.38 -7.09
CA ILE A 119 0.73 12.97 -6.03
C ILE A 119 1.95 12.23 -6.61
N ARG A 120 1.93 11.79 -7.88
CA ARG A 120 3.08 11.12 -8.52
C ARG A 120 4.07 12.14 -9.07
N THR A 121 5.22 12.23 -8.42
CA THR A 121 6.31 13.14 -8.79
C THR A 121 7.46 12.44 -9.52
N GLU A 122 7.37 11.12 -9.70
CA GLU A 122 8.44 10.27 -10.22
C GLU A 122 8.29 9.99 -11.72
N THR A 123 9.41 9.73 -12.40
CA THR A 123 9.40 9.29 -13.81
C THR A 123 8.94 7.83 -13.91
N ALA A 124 8.48 7.42 -15.09
CA ALA A 124 8.08 6.03 -15.33
C ALA A 124 9.22 5.03 -15.01
N ARG A 125 10.46 5.35 -15.39
CA ARG A 125 11.65 4.57 -15.01
C ARG A 125 11.85 4.51 -13.49
N ALA A 126 11.72 5.64 -12.79
CA ALA A 126 11.85 5.65 -11.33
C ALA A 126 10.74 4.82 -10.66
N ALA A 127 9.51 4.90 -11.18
CA ALA A 127 8.39 4.11 -10.70
C ALA A 127 8.63 2.60 -10.90
N ALA A 128 9.19 2.19 -12.04
CA ALA A 128 9.55 0.78 -12.28
C ALA A 128 10.64 0.27 -11.32
N LEU A 129 11.63 1.12 -10.98
CA LEU A 129 12.65 0.76 -9.99
C LEU A 129 12.06 0.61 -8.58
N ILE A 130 11.13 1.51 -8.21
CA ILE A 130 10.40 1.42 -6.94
C ILE A 130 9.55 0.14 -6.90
N ASP A 131 8.84 -0.18 -7.99
CA ASP A 131 8.02 -1.39 -8.10
C ASP A 131 8.85 -2.68 -7.93
N ALA A 132 10.03 -2.74 -8.56
CA ALA A 132 10.96 -3.85 -8.39
C ALA A 132 11.44 -3.99 -6.93
N ARG A 133 11.74 -2.86 -6.26
CA ARG A 133 12.10 -2.87 -4.83
C ARG A 133 10.95 -3.33 -3.95
N ILE A 134 9.72 -2.87 -4.21
CA ILE A 134 8.52 -3.33 -3.49
C ILE A 134 8.38 -4.85 -3.62
N THR A 135 8.59 -5.39 -4.82
CA THR A 135 8.58 -6.84 -5.06
C THR A 135 9.61 -7.56 -4.17
N GLU A 136 10.84 -7.05 -4.14
CA GLU A 136 11.94 -7.65 -3.39
C GLU A 136 11.69 -7.63 -1.87
N VAL A 137 11.28 -6.49 -1.31
CA VAL A 137 11.11 -6.33 0.14
C VAL A 137 9.93 -7.15 0.68
N TRP A 138 8.95 -7.48 -0.16
CA TRP A 138 7.83 -8.34 0.20
C TRP A 138 8.04 -9.82 -0.11
N ALA A 139 9.11 -10.21 -0.83
CA ALA A 139 9.34 -11.59 -1.26
C ALA A 139 9.41 -12.62 -0.11
N GLY A 140 9.72 -12.18 1.11
CA GLY A 140 9.75 -13.03 2.31
C GLY A 140 8.37 -13.29 2.95
N HIS A 141 7.32 -12.60 2.52
CA HIS A 141 5.98 -12.77 3.07
C HIS A 141 5.29 -14.01 2.49
N PRO A 142 4.64 -14.87 3.32
CA PRO A 142 4.11 -16.16 2.86
C PRO A 142 2.90 -16.06 1.92
N ARG A 143 2.22 -14.90 1.90
CA ARG A 143 1.03 -14.65 1.08
C ARG A 143 1.15 -13.34 0.32
N VAL A 144 1.85 -13.37 -0.80
CA VAL A 144 1.93 -12.25 -1.75
C VAL A 144 1.28 -12.65 -3.06
N THR A 145 0.33 -11.85 -3.53
CA THR A 145 -0.26 -12.00 -4.85
C THR A 145 0.11 -10.80 -5.71
N THR A 146 0.78 -11.05 -6.82
CA THR A 146 1.18 -10.02 -7.77
C THR A 146 0.18 -9.95 -8.91
N ILE A 147 -0.37 -8.77 -9.16
CA ILE A 147 -1.25 -8.49 -10.29
C ILE A 147 -0.45 -7.75 -11.34
N PRO A 148 -0.29 -8.33 -12.55
CA PRO A 148 0.49 -7.73 -13.62
C PRO A 148 0.00 -6.33 -14.00
N ALA A 149 0.91 -5.55 -14.59
CA ALA A 149 0.53 -4.32 -15.23
C ALA A 149 -0.45 -4.59 -16.38
N SER A 150 -1.43 -3.70 -16.52
CA SER A 150 -2.43 -3.70 -17.58
C SER A 150 -2.63 -2.24 -18.01
N ASP A 151 -2.84 -2.00 -19.29
CA ASP A 151 -3.24 -0.71 -19.85
C ASP A 151 -4.71 -0.39 -19.52
N ASP A 152 -5.53 -1.43 -19.33
CA ASP A 152 -6.90 -1.31 -18.84
C ASP A 152 -6.94 -1.32 -17.29
N PHE A 153 -7.35 -0.17 -16.73
CA PHE A 153 -7.56 0.00 -15.30
C PHE A 153 -8.65 -0.92 -14.73
N LEU A 154 -9.74 -1.17 -15.47
CA LEU A 154 -10.85 -2.02 -15.02
C LEU A 154 -10.42 -3.48 -14.91
N VAL A 155 -9.63 -3.97 -15.85
CA VAL A 155 -9.05 -5.33 -15.78
C VAL A 155 -8.22 -5.49 -14.52
N LYS A 156 -7.33 -4.53 -14.25
CA LYS A 156 -6.47 -4.56 -13.06
C LYS A 156 -7.26 -4.42 -11.76
N ALA A 157 -8.27 -3.55 -11.75
CA ALA A 157 -9.14 -3.34 -10.59
C ALA A 157 -9.98 -4.58 -10.27
N ASN A 158 -10.54 -5.24 -11.28
CA ASN A 158 -11.31 -6.48 -11.10
C ASN A 158 -10.43 -7.62 -10.58
N ALA A 159 -9.23 -7.80 -11.15
CA ALA A 159 -8.27 -8.78 -10.65
C ALA A 159 -7.91 -8.52 -9.17
N ALA A 160 -7.72 -7.26 -8.79
CA ALA A 160 -7.45 -6.89 -7.39
C ALA A 160 -8.63 -7.19 -6.47
N LEU A 161 -9.85 -6.88 -6.90
CA LEU A 161 -11.07 -7.18 -6.14
C LEU A 161 -11.26 -8.68 -5.94
N ASP A 162 -10.97 -9.50 -6.95
CA ASP A 162 -11.10 -10.95 -6.85
C ASP A 162 -10.10 -11.53 -5.85
N VAL A 163 -8.85 -11.04 -5.83
CA VAL A 163 -7.85 -11.41 -4.82
C VAL A 163 -8.28 -10.95 -3.41
N ILE A 164 -8.77 -9.71 -3.28
CA ILE A 164 -9.29 -9.24 -1.98
C ILE A 164 -10.39 -10.18 -1.50
N ARG A 165 -11.37 -10.49 -2.36
CA ARG A 165 -12.48 -11.40 -2.04
C ARG A 165 -12.00 -12.79 -1.66
N SER A 166 -10.95 -13.35 -2.28
CA SER A 166 -10.43 -14.66 -1.89
C SER A 166 -9.82 -14.66 -0.49
N GLU A 167 -9.27 -13.53 -0.03
CA GLU A 167 -8.74 -13.39 1.34
C GLU A 167 -9.83 -13.14 2.39
N LEU A 168 -11.04 -12.71 1.98
CA LEU A 168 -12.16 -12.53 2.92
C LEU A 168 -12.76 -13.89 3.35
N PRO A 169 -13.23 -14.03 4.60
CA PRO A 169 -14.00 -15.19 5.04
C PRO A 169 -15.34 -15.27 4.31
N GLY A 170 -15.91 -16.48 4.21
CA GLY A 170 -17.10 -16.76 3.37
C GLY A 170 -18.29 -15.82 3.61
N CYS A 171 -18.53 -15.39 4.85
CA CYS A 171 -19.60 -14.43 5.18
C CYS A 171 -19.41 -13.04 4.56
N CYS A 172 -18.16 -12.65 4.27
CA CYS A 172 -17.78 -11.36 3.69
C CYS A 172 -17.55 -11.42 2.18
N ARG A 173 -17.40 -12.62 1.58
CA ARG A 173 -17.17 -12.80 0.13
C ARG A 173 -18.39 -12.44 -0.72
N LEU A 174 -19.59 -12.68 -0.20
CA LEU A 174 -20.86 -12.61 -0.95
C LEU A 174 -21.74 -11.42 -0.54
N HIS A 175 -21.38 -10.70 0.54
CA HIS A 175 -22.14 -9.56 1.03
C HIS A 175 -21.66 -8.27 0.34
N VAL A 176 -22.29 -7.91 -0.76
CA VAL A 176 -22.25 -6.55 -1.31
C VAL A 176 -23.29 -5.75 -0.55
N VAL A 177 -22.88 -4.63 0.08
CA VAL A 177 -23.85 -3.70 0.68
C VAL A 177 -24.67 -3.10 -0.47
N PRO A 178 -26.01 -3.19 -0.48
CA PRO A 178 -26.80 -2.49 -1.47
C PRO A 178 -26.51 -0.99 -1.33
N ALA A 179 -26.22 -0.30 -2.43
CA ALA A 179 -26.10 1.16 -2.40
C ALA A 179 -27.40 1.73 -1.81
N GLY A 180 -27.29 2.29 -0.60
CA GLY A 180 -28.37 3.01 0.08
C GLY A 180 -28.44 4.45 -0.36
#